data_AF-A0A7W1R3N5-F1
#
_entry.id   AF-A0A7W1R3N5-F1
#
_cell.length_a   1.000
_cell.length_b   1.000
_cell.length_c   1.000
_cell.angle_alpha   90.00
_cell.angle_beta   90.00
_cell.angle_gamma   90.00
#
_symmetry.space_group_name_H-M   'P 1'
#
loop_
_entity.id
_entity.type
_entity.pdbx_description
1 polymer ?
#
loop_
_entity_poly.entity_id
_entity_poly.type
_entity_poly.pdbx_seq_one_letter_code
_entity_poly.pdbx_strand_id
1 'polypeptide(L)'
;MLEAQQAQLRRRLNGAGAAILILEALAVLFVPRAIAQTGPGLTTGRLLATLAVVVLLIVVAVLQRRPWGPRAGLAVQLPVLATGFFTAAMWFLGALFVLLWAYLMRIRAELLAAPPASPPEVPAKGDG
;
A
#
# COMPACT_ATOMS: atom_id res chain seq x y z
N MET A 1 13.53 -5.92 25.63
CA MET A 1 14.17 -5.53 24.35
C MET A 1 13.35 -5.99 23.14
N LEU A 2 12.91 -7.25 23.10
CA LEU A 2 12.15 -7.84 21.99
C LEU A 2 10.82 -7.13 21.68
N GLU A 3 10.02 -6.82 22.71
CA GLU A 3 8.77 -6.08 22.57
C GLU A 3 8.94 -4.71 21.89
N ALA A 4 10.00 -3.99 22.25
CA ALA A 4 10.30 -2.68 21.67
C ALA A 4 10.67 -2.79 20.18
N GLN A 5 11.45 -3.82 19.81
CA GLN A 5 11.83 -4.09 18.43
C GLN A 5 10.60 -4.48 17.58
N GLN A 6 9.73 -5.37 18.10
CA GLN A 6 8.48 -5.76 17.45
C GLN A 6 7.54 -4.56 17.25
N ALA A 7 7.42 -3.67 18.25
CA ALA A 7 6.63 -2.45 18.13
C ALA A 7 7.20 -1.46 17.11
N GLN A 8 8.53 -1.38 16.95
CA GLN A 8 9.17 -0.56 15.92
C GLN A 8 8.96 -1.13 14.52
N LEU A 9 9.11 -2.46 14.36
CA LEU A 9 8.85 -3.16 13.11
C LEU A 9 7.40 -2.95 12.63
N ARG A 10 6.42 -3.15 13.52
CA ARG A 10 5.00 -2.89 13.20
C ARG A 10 4.77 -1.46 12.72
N ARG A 11 5.42 -0.47 13.34
CA ARG A 11 5.33 0.94 12.91
C ARG A 11 5.91 1.16 11.52
N ARG A 12 7.07 0.56 11.21
CA ARG A 12 7.69 0.62 9.87
C ARG A 12 6.79 -0.01 8.81
N LEU A 13 6.20 -1.18 9.09
CA LEU A 13 5.29 -1.88 8.18
C LEU A 13 3.98 -1.12 7.95
N ASN A 14 3.42 -0.49 8.99
CA ASN A 14 2.26 0.39 8.85
C ASN A 14 2.60 1.63 8.00
N GLY A 15 3.81 2.20 8.17
CA GLY A 15 4.31 3.30 7.35
C GLY A 15 4.48 2.92 5.88
N ALA A 16 5.04 1.75 5.59
CA ALA A 16 5.16 1.21 4.24
C ALA A 16 3.78 1.02 3.58
N GLY A 17 2.81 0.45 4.30
CA GLY A 17 1.44 0.32 3.80
C GLY A 17 0.76 1.65 3.51
N ALA A 18 1.00 2.67 4.35
CA ALA A 18 0.49 4.03 4.09
C ALA A 18 1.14 4.64 2.84
N ALA A 19 2.46 4.47 2.67
CA ALA A 19 3.17 4.97 1.49
C ALA A 19 2.67 4.32 0.19
N ILE A 20 2.42 3.01 0.18
CA ILE A 20 1.83 2.31 -0.98
C ILE A 20 0.48 2.91 -1.35
N LEU A 21 -0.43 3.11 -0.39
CA LEU A 21 -1.75 3.68 -0.65
C LEU A 21 -1.71 5.14 -1.15
N ILE A 22 -0.75 5.93 -0.68
CA ILE A 22 -0.55 7.30 -1.18
C ILE A 22 0.00 7.28 -2.62
N LEU A 23 0.96 6.40 -2.91
CA LEU A 23 1.46 6.21 -4.27
C LEU A 23 0.33 5.76 -5.22
N GLU A 24 -0.55 4.87 -4.75
CA GLU A 24 -1.75 4.46 -5.48
C GLU A 24 -2.69 5.62 -5.75
N ALA A 25 -2.97 6.44 -4.74
CA ALA A 25 -3.83 7.62 -4.88
C ALA A 25 -3.28 8.59 -5.94
N LEU A 26 -1.96 8.81 -5.96
CA LEU A 26 -1.30 9.61 -6.99
C LEU A 26 -1.43 8.96 -8.37
N ALA A 27 -1.19 7.66 -8.48
CA ALA A 27 -1.33 6.94 -9.74
C ALA A 27 -2.77 7.04 -10.28
N VAL A 28 -3.78 6.76 -9.46
CA VAL A 28 -5.21 6.87 -9.80
C VAL A 28 -5.58 8.29 -10.24
N LEU A 29 -5.00 9.32 -9.62
CA LEU A 29 -5.22 10.72 -10.02
C LEU A 29 -4.63 11.03 -11.41
N PHE A 30 -3.45 10.48 -11.73
CA PHE A 30 -2.73 10.80 -12.95
C PHE A 30 -3.07 9.93 -14.17
N VAL A 31 -3.46 8.66 -13.99
CA VAL A 31 -3.71 7.79 -15.15
C VAL A 31 -4.85 8.27 -16.05
N PRO A 32 -6.02 8.74 -15.55
CA PRO A 32 -7.06 9.29 -16.40
C PRO A 32 -6.55 10.49 -17.23
N ARG A 33 -5.67 11.33 -16.67
CA ARG A 33 -5.04 12.44 -17.39
C ARG A 33 -4.06 11.97 -18.46
N ALA A 34 -3.27 10.93 -18.18
CA ALA A 34 -2.34 10.37 -19.15
C ALA A 34 -3.05 9.77 -20.38
N ILE A 35 -4.27 9.25 -20.19
CA ILE A 35 -5.05 8.57 -21.23
C ILE A 35 -6.13 9.48 -21.85
N ALA A 36 -6.45 10.63 -21.23
CA ALA A 36 -7.50 11.56 -21.68
C ALA A 36 -7.35 12.08 -23.12
N GLN A 37 -6.20 11.87 -23.77
CA GLN A 37 -5.98 12.27 -25.16
C GLN A 37 -6.59 11.28 -26.19
N THR A 38 -7.22 10.18 -25.78
CA THR A 38 -7.65 9.10 -26.70
C THR A 38 -9.14 8.77 -26.74
N GLY A 39 -10.05 9.57 -26.14
CA GLY A 39 -11.48 9.21 -26.10
C GLY A 39 -12.47 10.36 -25.77
N PRO A 40 -13.74 10.05 -25.40
CA PRO A 40 -14.83 11.03 -25.24
C PRO A 40 -14.68 12.05 -24.08
N GLY A 41 -13.49 12.14 -23.49
CA GLY A 41 -13.15 13.13 -22.47
C GLY A 41 -13.54 12.75 -21.04
N LEU A 42 -13.12 13.61 -20.10
CA LEU A 42 -13.37 13.47 -18.67
C LEU A 42 -14.73 14.11 -18.35
N THR A 43 -15.76 13.30 -18.11
CA THR A 43 -17.06 13.82 -17.64
C THR A 43 -16.98 14.20 -16.17
N THR A 44 -17.80 15.15 -15.72
CA THR A 44 -17.86 15.57 -14.31
C THR A 44 -18.12 14.38 -13.37
N GLY A 45 -18.99 13.45 -13.76
CA GLY A 45 -19.28 12.25 -12.98
C GLY A 45 -18.06 11.34 -12.80
N ARG A 46 -17.28 11.11 -13.86
CA ARG A 46 -16.03 10.32 -13.80
C ARG A 46 -14.98 11.01 -12.93
N LEU A 47 -14.85 12.32 -13.06
CA LEU A 47 -13.94 13.12 -12.23
C LEU A 47 -14.29 12.99 -10.74
N LEU A 48 -15.55 13.20 -10.37
CA LEU A 48 -16.00 13.10 -8.97
C LEU A 48 -15.81 11.69 -8.42
N ALA A 49 -16.13 10.65 -9.21
CA ALA A 49 -15.91 9.27 -8.81
C ALA A 49 -14.43 8.97 -8.57
N THR A 50 -13.53 9.38 -9.47
CA THR A 50 -12.09 9.22 -9.30
C THR A 50 -11.58 9.96 -8.06
N LEU A 51 -12.00 11.21 -7.84
CA LEU A 51 -11.62 11.97 -6.65
C LEU A 51 -12.11 11.31 -5.35
N ALA A 52 -13.31 10.75 -5.35
CA ALA A 52 -13.82 10.00 -4.21
C ALA A 52 -12.94 8.78 -3.87
N VAL A 53 -12.47 8.04 -4.89
CA VAL A 53 -11.52 6.92 -4.70
C VAL A 53 -10.17 7.42 -4.17
N VAL A 54 -9.65 8.52 -4.69
CA VAL A 54 -8.39 9.13 -4.21
C VAL A 54 -8.50 9.53 -2.74
N VAL A 55 -9.59 10.20 -2.34
CA VAL A 55 -9.85 10.57 -0.95
C VAL A 55 -9.96 9.32 -0.07
N LEU A 56 -10.67 8.28 -0.54
CA LEU A 56 -10.80 7.02 0.18
C LEU A 56 -9.42 6.36 0.42
N LEU A 57 -8.54 6.33 -0.58
CA LEU A 57 -7.18 5.81 -0.45
C LEU A 57 -6.37 6.57 0.61
N ILE A 58 -6.45 7.91 0.61
CA ILE A 58 -5.77 8.76 1.60
C ILE A 58 -6.30 8.49 3.02
N VAL A 59 -7.63 8.36 3.16
CA VAL A 59 -8.25 8.02 4.46
C VAL A 59 -7.75 6.66 4.96
N VAL A 60 -7.72 5.65 4.10
CA VAL A 60 -7.21 4.32 4.48
C VAL A 60 -5.72 4.35 4.78
N ALA A 61 -4.92 5.19 4.09
CA ALA A 61 -3.50 5.40 4.40
C ALA A 61 -3.29 5.94 5.82
N VAL A 62 -4.11 6.88 6.28
CA VAL A 62 -4.06 7.40 7.65
C VAL A 62 -4.45 6.31 8.66
N LEU A 63 -5.41 5.46 8.31
CA LEU A 63 -5.92 4.37 9.16
C LEU A 63 -4.94 3.21 9.31
N GLN A 64 -3.81 3.20 8.61
CA GLN A 64 -2.82 2.11 8.71
C GLN A 64 -2.18 1.96 10.09
N ARG A 65 -2.28 2.97 10.94
CA ARG A 65 -1.83 2.89 12.34
C ARG A 65 -2.74 2.01 13.20
N ARG A 66 -3.95 1.69 12.73
CA ARG A 66 -4.97 0.90 13.45
C ARG A 66 -4.77 -0.61 13.21
N PRO A 67 -5.12 -1.48 14.17
CA PRO A 67 -4.98 -2.94 14.03
C PRO A 67 -5.70 -3.55 12.82
N TRP A 68 -6.76 -2.90 12.33
CA TRP A 68 -7.52 -3.33 11.16
C TRP A 68 -7.09 -2.67 9.84
N GLY A 69 -6.14 -1.72 9.88
CA GLY A 69 -5.62 -1.03 8.70
C GLY A 69 -5.21 -1.98 7.56
N PRO A 70 -4.47 -3.07 7.84
CA PRO A 70 -4.09 -4.03 6.80
C PRO A 70 -5.26 -4.64 6.04
N ARG A 71 -6.40 -4.89 6.71
CA ARG A 71 -7.61 -5.41 6.09
C ARG A 71 -8.34 -4.34 5.29
N ALA A 72 -8.37 -3.10 5.78
CA ALA A 72 -8.93 -1.96 5.05
C ALA A 72 -8.16 -1.68 3.76
N GLY A 73 -6.83 -1.82 3.77
CA GLY A 73 -6.00 -1.69 2.57
C GLY A 73 -6.29 -2.76 1.49
N LEU A 74 -6.80 -3.94 1.87
CA LEU A 74 -7.29 -4.92 0.91
C LEU A 74 -8.70 -4.57 0.41
N ALA A 75 -9.59 -4.14 1.31
CA ALA A 75 -10.96 -3.77 0.95
C ALA A 75 -11.03 -2.58 -0.01
N VAL A 76 -10.13 -1.59 0.16
CA VAL A 76 -10.08 -0.40 -0.70
C VAL A 76 -9.62 -0.71 -2.13
N GLN A 77 -9.07 -1.90 -2.39
CA GLN A 77 -8.72 -2.30 -3.75
C GLN A 77 -9.95 -2.55 -4.62
N LEU A 78 -11.09 -2.93 -4.03
CA LEU A 78 -12.34 -3.14 -4.78
C LEU A 78 -12.81 -1.86 -5.50
N PRO A 79 -12.96 -0.70 -4.83
CA PRO A 79 -13.29 0.54 -5.51
C PRO A 79 -12.20 1.01 -6.48
N VAL A 80 -10.91 0.73 -6.23
CA VAL A 80 -9.85 1.01 -7.21
C VAL A 80 -10.04 0.18 -8.47
N LEU A 81 -10.22 -1.14 -8.36
CA LEU A 81 -10.49 -2.02 -9.50
C LEU A 81 -11.75 -1.61 -10.26
N ALA A 82 -12.78 -1.12 -9.58
CA ALA A 82 -13.99 -0.61 -10.20
C ALA A 82 -13.72 0.61 -11.11
N THR A 83 -12.63 1.37 -10.90
CA THR A 83 -12.23 2.42 -11.86
C THR A 83 -11.77 1.83 -13.21
N GLY A 84 -11.50 0.53 -13.28
CA GLY A 84 -11.34 -0.29 -14.50
C GLY A 84 -12.48 -0.13 -15.51
N PHE A 85 -13.70 0.10 -15.03
CA PHE A 85 -14.86 0.36 -15.91
C PHE A 85 -14.78 1.71 -16.62
N PHE A 86 -13.95 2.65 -16.14
CA PHE A 86 -13.72 3.93 -16.82
C PHE A 86 -12.61 3.84 -17.86
N THR A 87 -11.58 3.04 -17.62
CA THR A 87 -10.44 2.86 -18.53
C THR A 87 -9.76 1.53 -18.26
N ALA A 88 -9.54 0.71 -19.29
CA ALA A 88 -8.97 -0.64 -19.14
C ALA A 88 -7.59 -0.65 -18.43
N ALA A 89 -6.79 0.41 -18.58
CA ALA A 89 -5.52 0.57 -17.86
C ALA A 89 -5.66 0.53 -16.33
N MET A 90 -6.83 0.91 -15.77
CA MET A 90 -7.09 0.83 -14.34
C MET A 90 -7.23 -0.61 -13.83
N TRP A 91 -7.63 -1.56 -14.68
CA TRP A 91 -7.58 -2.98 -14.30
C TRP A 91 -6.14 -3.43 -14.06
N PHE A 92 -5.22 -3.03 -14.94
CA PHE A 92 -3.79 -3.34 -14.77
C PHE A 92 -3.20 -2.64 -13.55
N LEU A 93 -3.46 -1.34 -13.37
CA LEU A 93 -2.95 -0.59 -12.23
C LEU A 93 -3.49 -1.12 -10.91
N GLY A 94 -4.81 -1.34 -10.81
CA GLY A 94 -5.43 -1.88 -9.60
C GLY A 94 -4.94 -3.29 -9.29
N ALA A 95 -4.78 -4.16 -10.30
CA ALA A 95 -4.21 -5.48 -10.09
C ALA A 95 -2.77 -5.43 -9.57
N LEU A 96 -1.95 -4.50 -10.09
CA LEU A 96 -0.60 -4.26 -9.58
C LEU A 96 -0.61 -3.85 -8.10
N PHE A 97 -1.49 -2.95 -7.69
CA PHE A 97 -1.59 -2.54 -6.28
C PHE A 97 -2.14 -3.64 -5.38
N VAL A 98 -3.10 -4.44 -5.83
CA VAL A 98 -3.53 -5.67 -5.14
C VAL A 98 -2.34 -6.61 -4.91
N LEU A 99 -1.50 -6.82 -5.93
CA LEU A 99 -0.31 -7.67 -5.83
C LEU A 99 0.72 -7.09 -4.85
N LEU A 100 1.01 -5.80 -4.93
CA LEU A 100 1.90 -5.11 -3.99
C LEU A 100 1.37 -5.20 -2.55
N TRP A 101 0.06 -5.08 -2.37
CA TRP A 101 -0.61 -5.21 -1.09
C TRP A 101 -0.45 -6.62 -0.51
N ALA A 102 -0.75 -7.64 -1.32
CA ALA A 102 -0.58 -9.05 -0.95
C ALA A 102 0.88 -9.36 -0.60
N TYR A 103 1.83 -8.84 -1.37
CA TYR A 103 3.25 -8.99 -1.10
C TYR A 103 3.68 -8.32 0.22
N LEU A 104 3.21 -7.11 0.50
CA LEU A 104 3.46 -6.45 1.79
C LEU A 104 2.87 -7.26 2.96
N MET A 105 1.67 -7.83 2.80
CA MET A 105 1.06 -8.68 3.82
C MET A 105 1.89 -9.95 4.07
N ARG A 106 2.45 -10.55 3.02
CA ARG A 106 3.34 -11.70 3.11
C ARG A 106 4.61 -11.35 3.89
N ILE A 107 5.33 -10.30 3.50
CA ILE A 107 6.53 -9.82 4.21
C ILE A 107 6.20 -9.52 5.68
N ARG A 108 5.06 -8.86 5.93
CA ARG A 108 4.62 -8.56 7.29
C ARG A 108 4.43 -9.82 8.12
N ALA A 109 3.83 -10.87 7.56
CA ALA A 109 3.66 -12.14 8.26
C ALA A 109 5.01 -12.80 8.55
N GLU A 110 5.91 -12.83 7.56
CA GLU A 110 7.26 -13.39 7.69
C GLU A 110 8.08 -12.67 8.76
N LEU A 111 8.13 -11.32 8.74
CA LEU A 111 8.94 -10.53 9.68
C LEU A 111 8.39 -10.54 11.10
N LEU A 112 7.07 -10.65 11.29
CA LEU A 112 6.48 -10.74 12.62
C LEU A 112 6.57 -12.14 13.23
N ALA A 113 6.71 -13.18 12.40
CA ALA A 113 6.93 -14.55 12.85
C ALA A 113 8.41 -14.89 13.11
N ALA A 114 9.34 -14.13 12.52
CA ALA A 114 10.77 -14.38 12.63
C ALA A 114 11.29 -14.22 14.08
N PRO A 115 12.09 -15.17 14.60
CA PRO A 115 12.80 -15.02 15.86
C PRO A 115 13.73 -13.78 15.82
N PRO A 116 13.93 -13.11 16.95
CA PRO A 116 14.81 -11.94 17.00
C PRO A 116 16.23 -12.32 16.56
N ALA A 117 16.79 -11.52 15.65
CA ALA A 117 18.12 -11.75 15.14
C ALA A 117 19.12 -11.81 16.30
N SER A 118 19.90 -12.89 16.36
CA SER A 118 21.04 -13.01 17.26
C SER A 118 21.95 -11.79 17.04
N PRO A 119 22.44 -11.14 18.10
CA PRO A 119 23.42 -10.07 17.95
C PRO A 119 24.56 -10.55 17.05
N PRO A 120 25.12 -9.68 16.19
CA PRO A 120 26.28 -10.06 15.40
C PRO A 120 27.34 -10.61 16.36
N GLU A 121 27.76 -11.85 16.15
CA GLU A 121 28.88 -12.44 16.89
C GLU A 121 30.08 -11.52 16.65
N VAL A 122 30.42 -10.75 17.68
CA VAL A 122 31.63 -9.95 17.67
C VAL A 122 32.76 -10.98 17.64
N PRO A 123 33.60 -11.02 16.59
CA PRO A 123 34.66 -12.00 16.52
C PRO A 123 35.49 -11.85 17.79
N ALA A 124 35.59 -12.94 18.55
CA ALA A 124 36.34 -12.98 19.80
C ALA A 124 37.75 -12.45 19.48
N LYS A 125 38.11 -11.36 20.15
CA LYS A 125 39.40 -10.70 19.97
C LYS A 125 40.47 -11.73 20.31
N GLY A 126 41.17 -12.23 19.29
CA GLY A 126 42.22 -13.23 19.42
C GLY A 126 43.23 -12.80 20.48
N ASP A 127 43.28 -13.59 21.53
CA ASP A 127 44.26 -13.63 22.60
C ASP A 127 45.59 -14.13 22.01
N GLY A 128 46.45 -13.17 21.68
CA GLY A 128 47.85 -13.39 21.34
C GLY A 128 48.74 -13.54 22.55
#